data_AF-A0A1W1H6R5-F1
#
_entry.id   AF-A0A1W1H6R5-F1
#
_cell.length_a   1.000
_cell.length_b   1.000
_cell.length_c   1.000
_cell.angle_alpha   90.00
_cell.angle_beta   90.00
_cell.angle_gamma   90.00
#
_symmetry.space_group_name_H-M   'P 1'
#
loop_
_entity.id
_entity.type
_entity.pdbx_description
1 polymer ?
#
loop_
_entity_poly.entity_id
_entity_poly.type
_entity_poly.pdbx_seq_one_letter_code
_entity_poly.pdbx_strand_id
1 'polypeptide(L)'
;MDNKKVFTQVFDYQKMMFDNAFAIMSNVQDQSEKLLNMAVEKNPMIPNDTLRTISYWSDFFKKNRANYKSYVDTHIDKVKGMFDVVAPASSKTDAPANN
;
A
#
# COMPACT_ATOMS: atom_id res chain seq x y z
N MET A 1 -21.19 -20.43 -5.47
CA MET A 1 -19.80 -19.99 -5.25
C MET A 1 -19.69 -19.59 -3.79
N ASP A 2 -18.62 -19.97 -3.11
CA ASP A 2 -18.42 -19.58 -1.71
C ASP A 2 -18.20 -18.05 -1.65
N ASN A 3 -19.10 -17.33 -0.99
CA ASN A 3 -19.08 -15.87 -0.89
C ASN A 3 -17.76 -15.37 -0.28
N LYS A 4 -17.14 -16.16 0.60
CA LYS A 4 -15.82 -15.87 1.17
C LYS A 4 -14.73 -15.85 0.09
N LYS A 5 -14.76 -16.83 -0.82
CA LYS A 5 -13.79 -16.94 -1.92
C LYS A 5 -13.90 -15.77 -2.89
N VAL A 6 -15.13 -15.38 -3.26
CA VAL A 6 -15.37 -14.21 -4.14
C VAL A 6 -14.89 -12.93 -3.47
N PHE A 7 -15.16 -12.77 -2.17
CA PHE A 7 -14.70 -11.61 -1.39
C PHE A 7 -13.17 -11.49 -1.35
N THR A 8 -12.46 -12.56 -0.97
CA THR A 8 -10.99 -12.58 -0.92
C THR A 8 -10.38 -12.24 -2.28
N GLN A 9 -10.91 -12.83 -3.35
CA GLN A 9 -10.43 -12.60 -4.72
C GLN A 9 -10.55 -11.13 -5.16
N VAL A 10 -11.63 -10.44 -4.79
CA VAL A 10 -11.82 -9.01 -5.13
C VAL A 10 -10.78 -8.15 -4.42
N PHE A 11 -10.51 -8.39 -3.13
CA PHE A 11 -9.51 -7.64 -2.39
C PHE A 11 -8.08 -7.95 -2.84
N ASP A 12 -7.78 -9.20 -3.22
CA ASP A 12 -6.50 -9.56 -3.84
C ASP A 12 -6.28 -8.80 -5.15
N TYR A 13 -7.31 -8.73 -6.01
CA TYR A 13 -7.26 -7.96 -7.25
C TYR A 13 -7.04 -6.47 -7.00
N GLN A 14 -7.79 -5.87 -6.07
CA GLN A 14 -7.63 -4.46 -5.70
C GLN A 14 -6.23 -4.18 -5.16
N LYS A 15 -5.69 -5.06 -4.31
CA LYS A 15 -4.32 -4.93 -3.80
C LYS A 15 -3.29 -4.98 -4.92
N MET A 16 -3.42 -5.93 -5.84
CA MET A 16 -2.52 -6.05 -7.00
C MET A 16 -2.53 -4.79 -7.88
N MET A 17 -3.72 -4.28 -8.20
CA MET A 17 -3.87 -3.05 -8.98
C MET A 17 -3.25 -1.84 -8.27
N PHE A 18 -3.48 -1.74 -6.96
CA PHE A 18 -2.87 -0.70 -6.13
C PHE A 18 -1.35 -0.79 -6.10
N ASP A 19 -0.79 -1.97 -5.82
CA ASP A 19 0.67 -2.18 -5.74
C ASP A 19 1.34 -1.83 -7.07
N ASN A 20 0.74 -2.22 -8.20
CA ASN A 20 1.24 -1.89 -9.54
C ASN A 20 1.22 -0.37 -9.79
N ALA A 21 0.09 0.29 -9.54
CA ALA A 21 -0.04 1.73 -9.72
C ALA A 21 0.92 2.51 -8.80
N PHE A 22 1.03 2.07 -7.54
CA PHE A 22 1.93 2.66 -6.55
C PHE A 22 3.39 2.54 -6.99
N ALA A 23 3.82 1.38 -7.50
CA ALA A 23 5.18 1.17 -8.00
C ALA A 23 5.51 2.09 -9.19
N ILE A 24 4.59 2.20 -10.15
CA ILE A 24 4.76 3.10 -11.31
C ILE A 24 4.90 4.55 -10.85
N MET A 25 3.98 5.01 -9.99
CA MET A 25 4.00 6.39 -9.49
C MET A 25 5.25 6.69 -8.65
N SER A 26 5.68 5.75 -7.81
CA SER A 26 6.89 5.90 -7.00
C SER A 26 8.13 6.04 -7.90
N ASN A 27 8.23 5.22 -8.94
CA ASN A 27 9.33 5.30 -9.91
C ASN A 27 9.34 6.63 -10.69
N VAL A 28 8.18 7.15 -11.07
CA VAL A 28 8.07 8.46 -11.76
C VAL A 28 8.53 9.58 -10.83
N GLN A 29 8.09 9.56 -9.56
CA GLN A 29 8.52 10.54 -8.56
C GLN A 29 10.03 10.48 -8.31
N ASP A 30 10.60 9.28 -8.14
CA ASP A 30 12.03 9.08 -7.90
C ASP A 30 12.89 9.59 -9.08
N GLN A 31 12.45 9.31 -10.31
CA GLN A 31 13.12 9.81 -11.50
C GLN A 31 13.01 11.34 -11.64
N SER A 32 11.84 11.91 -11.33
CA SER A 32 11.61 13.35 -11.39
C SER A 32 12.45 14.09 -10.34
N GLU A 33 12.55 13.55 -9.13
CA GLU A 33 13.43 14.07 -8.08
C GLU A 33 14.89 14.03 -8.51
N LYS A 34 15.35 12.89 -9.07
CA LYS A 34 16.72 12.79 -9.57
C LYS A 34 17.01 13.84 -10.64
N LEU A 35 16.07 14.04 -11.58
CA LEU A 35 16.20 15.07 -12.61
C LEU A 35 16.25 16.48 -12.02
N LEU A 36 15.37 16.77 -11.06
CA LEU A 36 15.34 18.04 -10.34
C LEU A 36 16.68 18.30 -9.62
N ASN A 37 17.17 17.33 -8.84
CA ASN A 37 18.44 17.43 -8.12
C ASN A 37 19.61 17.72 -9.08
N MET A 38 19.69 16.98 -10.19
CA MET A 38 20.71 17.23 -11.23
C MET A 38 20.63 18.63 -11.85
N ALA A 39 19.41 19.19 -11.98
CA ALA A 39 19.20 20.52 -12.56
C ALA A 39 19.57 21.65 -11.59
N VAL A 40 19.29 21.48 -10.29
CA VAL A 40 19.50 22.52 -9.28
C VAL A 40 20.92 22.52 -8.70
N GLU A 41 21.55 21.36 -8.51
CA GLU A 41 22.91 21.24 -7.97
C GLU A 41 23.96 21.90 -8.86
N LYS A 42 23.72 21.95 -10.16
CA LYS A 42 24.64 22.54 -11.14
C LYS A 42 24.38 24.02 -11.40
N ASN A 43 23.40 24.63 -10.73
CA ASN A 43 23.00 26.01 -10.98
C ASN A 43 23.56 26.97 -9.90
N PRO A 44 24.61 27.76 -10.22
CA PRO A 44 25.22 28.68 -9.26
C PRO A 44 24.29 29.84 -8.84
N MET A 45 23.14 30.02 -9.50
CA MET A 45 22.15 31.05 -9.15
C MET A 45 21.12 30.57 -8.11
N ILE A 46 21.15 29.29 -7.70
CA ILE A 46 20.21 28.77 -6.71
C ILE A 46 20.81 28.88 -5.29
N PRO A 47 20.15 29.60 -4.37
CA PRO A 47 20.61 29.70 -2.98
C PRO A 47 20.57 28.35 -2.25
N ASN A 48 21.51 28.15 -1.32
CA ASN A 48 21.62 26.93 -0.51
C ASN A 48 20.35 26.59 0.28
N ASP A 49 19.61 27.59 0.76
CA ASP A 49 18.37 27.35 1.52
C ASP A 49 17.23 26.80 0.63
N THR A 50 17.22 27.18 -0.65
CA THR A 50 16.32 26.59 -1.65
C THR A 50 16.64 25.12 -1.87
N LEU A 51 17.93 24.77 -1.99
CA LEU A 51 18.37 23.36 -2.12
C LEU A 51 17.95 22.52 -0.90
N ARG A 52 18.12 23.07 0.30
CA ARG A 52 17.69 22.43 1.56
C ARG A 52 16.19 22.21 1.60
N THR A 53 15.43 23.18 1.13
CA THR A 53 13.96 23.10 1.05
C THR A 53 13.53 21.99 0.08
N ILE A 54 14.15 21.89 -1.09
CA ILE A 54 13.89 20.80 -2.06
C ILE A 54 14.17 19.43 -1.43
N SER A 55 15.31 19.27 -0.75
CA SER A 55 15.65 18.02 -0.05
C SER A 55 14.61 17.65 1.01
N TYR A 56 14.20 18.62 1.83
CA TYR A 56 13.17 18.40 2.85
C TYR A 56 11.84 17.94 2.23
N TRP A 57 11.38 18.61 1.17
CA TRP A 57 10.15 18.24 0.48
C TRP A 57 10.25 16.85 -0.13
N SER A 58 11.38 16.51 -0.75
CA SER A 58 11.62 15.16 -1.30
C SER A 58 11.45 14.08 -0.22
N ASP A 59 12.13 14.23 0.91
CA ASP A 59 12.06 13.27 2.01
C ASP A 59 10.65 13.19 2.60
N PHE A 60 9.97 14.33 2.71
CA PHE A 60 8.58 14.39 3.13
C PHE A 60 7.67 13.59 2.18
N PHE A 61 7.77 13.78 0.87
CA PHE A 61 6.97 13.02 -0.11
C PHE A 61 7.27 11.53 -0.06
N LYS A 62 8.55 11.12 0.04
CA LYS A 62 8.97 9.72 0.19
C LYS A 62 8.39 9.07 1.44
N LYS A 63 8.42 9.78 2.56
CA LYS A 63 7.84 9.30 3.81
C LYS A 63 6.33 9.15 3.70
N ASN A 64 5.64 10.16 3.15
CA ASN A 64 4.18 10.15 3.04
C ASN A 64 3.69 9.06 2.08
N ARG A 65 4.37 8.82 0.94
CA ARG A 65 3.99 7.71 0.06
C ARG A 65 4.17 6.35 0.75
N ALA A 66 5.23 6.16 1.54
CA ALA A 66 5.46 4.91 2.27
C ALA A 66 4.37 4.70 3.34
N ASN A 67 4.02 5.76 4.08
CA ASN A 67 2.93 5.73 5.04
C ASN A 67 1.59 5.40 4.37
N TYR A 68 1.31 5.99 3.20
CA TYR A 68 0.09 5.71 2.44
C TYR A 68 0.01 4.25 2.01
N LYS A 69 1.11 3.68 1.48
CA LYS A 69 1.17 2.26 1.14
C LYS A 69 0.90 1.37 2.36
N SER A 70 1.58 1.65 3.47
CA SER A 70 1.40 0.91 4.72
C SER A 70 -0.04 0.98 5.23
N TYR A 71 -0.67 2.14 5.14
CA TYR A 71 -2.07 2.32 5.51
C TYR A 71 -2.99 1.43 4.66
N VAL A 72 -2.83 1.43 3.33
CA VAL A 72 -3.65 0.62 2.43
C VAL A 72 -3.44 -0.87 2.68
N ASP A 73 -2.18 -1.33 2.77
CA ASP A 73 -1.85 -2.73 3.04
C ASP A 73 -2.49 -3.21 4.36
N THR A 74 -2.33 -2.43 5.43
CA THR A 74 -2.89 -2.76 6.76
C THR A 74 -4.42 -2.86 6.72
N HIS A 75 -5.10 -1.97 6.01
CA HIS A 75 -6.57 -1.96 5.96
C HIS A 75 -7.12 -3.09 5.09
N ILE A 76 -6.47 -3.43 3.99
CA ILE A 76 -6.83 -4.59 3.16
C ILE A 76 -6.70 -5.87 4.00
N ASP A 77 -5.59 -6.04 4.73
CA ASP A 77 -5.36 -7.23 5.56
C ASP A 77 -6.35 -7.32 6.72
N LYS A 78 -6.64 -6.19 7.38
CA LYS A 78 -7.66 -6.12 8.44
C LYS A 78 -9.03 -6.53 7.93
N VAL A 79 -9.45 -6.02 6.77
CA VAL A 79 -10.73 -6.37 6.17
C VAL A 79 -10.78 -7.86 5.85
N LYS A 80 -9.75 -8.44 5.21
CA LYS A 80 -9.68 -9.89 4.96
C LYS A 80 -9.81 -10.70 6.26
N GLY A 81 -9.06 -10.32 7.30
CA GLY A 81 -9.10 -10.99 8.60
C GLY A 81 -10.49 -11.00 9.26
N MET A 82 -11.29 -9.94 9.11
CA MET A 82 -12.66 -9.92 9.63
C MET A 82 -13.53 -11.00 8.97
N PHE A 83 -13.36 -11.27 7.67
CA PHE A 83 -14.11 -12.32 6.97
C PHE A 83 -13.57 -13.73 7.22
N ASP A 84 -12.31 -13.84 7.67
CA ASP A 84 -11.77 -15.11 8.16
C ASP A 84 -12.31 -15.48 9.54
N VAL A 85 -12.50 -14.50 10.43
CA VAL A 85 -13.06 -14.69 11.79
C VAL A 85 -14.58 -14.96 11.76
N VAL A 86 -15.31 -14.40 10.79
CA VAL A 86 -16.77 -14.53 10.68
C VAL A 86 -17.21 -15.86 10.03
N ALA A 87 -16.29 -16.70 9.54
CA ALA A 87 -16.63 -18.05 9.10
C ALA A 87 -17.13 -18.88 10.30
N PRO A 88 -18.41 -19.32 10.33
CA PRO A 88 -18.97 -19.95 11.51
C PRO A 88 -18.25 -21.25 11.83
N ALA A 89 -17.87 -21.40 13.10
CA ALA A 89 -17.57 -22.68 13.70
C ALA A 89 -18.85 -23.54 13.74
N SER A 90 -19.19 -24.16 12.61
CA SER A 90 -20.21 -25.21 12.50
C SER A 90 -19.75 -26.14 11.37
N SER A 91 -19.39 -27.41 11.58
CA SER A 91 -20.03 -28.42 12.42
C SER A 91 -19.03 -29.44 12.95
N LYS A 92 -18.80 -29.46 14.26
CA LYS A 92 -18.52 -30.70 14.99
C LYS A 92 -19.40 -30.67 16.23
N THR A 93 -20.55 -31.33 16.13
CA THR A 93 -21.32 -31.71 17.31
C THR A 93 -21.98 -33.05 16.99
N ASP A 94 -21.23 -34.08 17.38
CA ASP A 94 -21.68 -35.27 18.08
C ASP A 94 -22.87 -36.04 17.51
N ALA A 95 -22.54 -37.19 16.93
CA ALA A 95 -23.42 -38.35 17.01
C ALA A 95 -23.74 -38.65 18.49
N PRO A 96 -24.99 -39.06 18.77
CA PRO A 96 -25.19 -40.15 19.71
C PRO A 96 -25.90 -41.31 19.03
N ALA A 97 -25.54 -42.49 19.53
CA ALA A 97 -25.95 -43.80 19.07
C ALA A 97 -27.43 -44.11 19.34
N ASN A 98 -27.95 -45.03 18.52
CA ASN A 98 -28.87 -46.12 18.84
C ASN A 98 -30.30 -45.79 19.35
N ASN A 99 -31.31 -46.12 18.55
CA ASN A 99 -32.23 -47.25 18.78
C ASN A 99 -33.09 -47.52 17.54
#